data_AF-A0A1S2V9Q8-F1
#
_entry.id   AF-A0A1S2V9Q8-F1
#
_cell.length_a   1.000
_cell.length_b   1.000
_cell.length_c   1.000
_cell.angle_alpha   90.00
_cell.angle_beta   90.00
_cell.angle_gamma   90.00
#
_symmetry.space_group_name_H-M   'P 1'
#
loop_
_entity.id
_entity.type
_entity.pdbx_description
1 polymer ?
#
loop_
_entity_poly.entity_id
_entity_poly.type
_entity_poly.pdbx_seq_one_letter_code
_entity_poly.pdbx_strand_id
1 'polypeptide(L)'
;TPKDVIQFRFKRSIYAWPIGIPFGPSFDAPGLNYPGHARILAPQIGYQRFWWKGVYTSVYALNAFEKYMDENNKKIGNGYTLYLDFYLGYQFNFFKGRFFFEPAIGISYWPVRTNVPETFKAVEQKWNNYFIQPGLDFGFRF
;
A
#
# COMPACT_ATOMS: atom_id res chain seq x y z
N THR A 1 0.42 0.44 -25.92
CA THR A 1 -0.22 -0.20 -24.76
C THR A 1 -1.73 -0.02 -24.89
N PRO A 2 -2.57 -0.96 -24.44
CA PRO A 2 -3.99 -0.69 -24.26
C PRO A 2 -4.17 0.60 -23.47
N LYS A 3 -5.16 1.41 -23.82
CA LYS A 3 -5.40 2.70 -23.17
C LYS A 3 -5.80 2.53 -21.70
N ASP A 4 -6.44 1.41 -21.40
CA ASP A 4 -7.04 1.08 -20.12
C ASP A 4 -6.58 -0.31 -19.69
N VAL A 5 -6.18 -0.46 -18.43
CA VAL A 5 -5.70 -1.72 -17.84
C VAL A 5 -6.42 -1.96 -16.52
N ILE A 6 -7.02 -3.14 -16.39
CA ILE A 6 -7.58 -3.63 -15.12
C ILE A 6 -6.55 -4.57 -14.50
N GLN A 7 -6.31 -4.40 -13.20
CA GLN A 7 -5.31 -5.16 -12.47
C GLN A 7 -5.95 -5.83 -11.25
N PHE A 8 -5.58 -7.08 -11.03
CA PHE A 8 -5.88 -7.81 -9.81
C PHE A 8 -4.55 -8.12 -9.13
N ARG A 9 -4.43 -7.70 -7.87
CA ARG A 9 -3.23 -7.91 -7.07
C ARG A 9 -3.61 -8.54 -5.74
N PHE A 10 -2.66 -9.24 -5.15
CA PHE A 10 -2.82 -9.81 -3.82
C PHE A 10 -1.57 -9.52 -3.00
N LYS A 11 -1.77 -8.96 -1.81
CA LYS A 11 -0.70 -8.66 -0.85
C LYS A 11 -0.93 -9.45 0.43
N ARG A 12 0.15 -10.07 0.92
CA ARG A 12 0.25 -10.60 2.27
C ARG A 12 1.47 -9.99 2.92
N SER A 13 1.31 -9.45 4.12
CA SER A 13 2.39 -8.76 4.82
C SER A 13 2.19 -8.79 6.33
N ILE A 14 3.28 -8.57 7.07
CA ILE A 14 3.32 -8.35 8.51
C ILE A 14 4.03 -7.02 8.73
N TYR A 15 3.49 -6.16 9.59
CA TYR A 15 4.07 -4.87 9.94
C TYR A 15 3.91 -4.57 11.43
N ALA A 16 4.92 -3.90 12.01
CA ALA A 16 4.98 -3.59 13.44
C ALA A 16 5.04 -2.08 13.74
N TRP A 17 4.93 -1.23 12.72
CA TRP A 17 4.99 0.23 12.83
C TRP A 17 3.70 0.87 12.32
N PRO A 18 3.38 2.10 12.78
CA PRO A 18 2.25 2.86 12.28
C PRO A 18 2.26 3.05 10.77
N ILE A 19 1.12 2.97 10.10
CA ILE A 19 1.07 2.98 8.63
C ILE A 19 1.45 4.37 8.09
N GLY A 20 1.06 5.42 8.79
CA GLY A 20 1.34 6.81 8.42
C GLY A 20 2.72 7.33 8.85
N ILE A 21 3.57 6.51 9.49
CA ILE A 21 4.88 6.97 9.95
C ILE A 21 5.78 7.30 8.74
N PRO A 22 6.29 8.54 8.62
CA PRO A 22 7.11 8.92 7.48
C PRO A 22 8.44 8.16 7.49
N PHE A 23 8.99 7.90 6.30
CA PHE A 23 10.38 7.47 6.19
C PHE A 23 11.30 8.57 6.75
N GLY A 24 12.29 8.18 7.55
CA GLY A 24 13.23 9.10 8.17
C GLY A 24 13.51 8.74 9.63
N PRO A 25 13.97 9.70 10.45
CA PRO A 25 14.42 9.45 11.81
C PRO A 25 13.36 8.84 12.75
N SER A 26 12.08 9.06 12.46
CA SER A 26 10.99 8.48 13.24
C SER A 26 10.69 7.03 12.88
N PHE A 27 11.01 6.61 11.65
CA PHE A 27 10.74 5.26 11.19
C PHE A 27 11.54 4.26 12.03
N ASP A 28 10.84 3.31 12.65
CA ASP A 28 11.42 2.28 13.52
C ASP A 28 12.15 2.81 14.78
N ALA A 29 11.88 4.06 15.17
CA ALA A 29 12.49 4.62 16.37
C ALA A 29 11.90 3.98 17.66
N PRO A 30 12.69 3.84 18.73
CA PRO A 30 12.23 3.28 19.99
C PRO A 30 10.97 3.99 20.53
N GLY A 31 9.94 3.22 20.85
CA GLY A 31 8.67 3.73 21.39
C GLY A 31 7.71 4.33 20.35
N LEU A 32 8.03 4.30 19.05
CA LEU A 32 7.13 4.73 17.97
C LEU A 32 6.47 3.57 17.22
N ASN A 33 6.85 2.34 17.52
CA ASN A 33 6.26 1.13 16.96
C ASN A 33 5.06 0.65 17.78
N TYR A 34 4.26 -0.24 17.19
CA TYR A 34 3.23 -0.94 17.93
C TYR A 34 3.87 -1.88 18.96
N PRO A 35 3.15 -2.18 20.06
CA PRO A 35 3.63 -3.17 21.02
C PRO A 35 3.73 -4.57 20.39
N GLY A 36 2.83 -4.92 19.47
CA GLY A 36 2.91 -6.16 18.71
C GLY A 36 3.02 -5.94 17.21
N HIS A 37 2.26 -6.69 16.42
CA HIS A 37 2.24 -6.51 14.97
C HIS A 37 0.87 -6.80 14.37
N ALA A 38 0.65 -6.28 13.17
CA ALA A 38 -0.50 -6.59 12.35
C ALA A 38 -0.08 -7.46 11.17
N ARG A 39 -0.93 -8.41 10.81
CA ARG A 39 -0.79 -9.23 9.60
C ARG A 39 -1.97 -8.96 8.68
N ILE A 40 -1.69 -8.74 7.40
CA ILE A 40 -2.72 -8.48 6.39
C ILE A 40 -2.81 -9.60 5.35
N LEU A 41 -4.04 -9.84 4.93
CA LEU A 41 -4.38 -10.45 3.65
C LEU A 41 -5.17 -9.41 2.88
N ALA A 42 -4.70 -9.04 1.70
CA ALA A 42 -5.14 -7.84 1.02
C ALA A 42 -5.32 -8.07 -0.48
N PRO A 43 -6.49 -8.57 -0.91
CA PRO A 43 -6.87 -8.50 -2.31
C PRO A 43 -7.04 -7.03 -2.73
N GLN A 44 -6.61 -6.73 -3.95
CA GLN A 44 -6.63 -5.39 -4.52
C GLN A 44 -7.11 -5.46 -5.96
N ILE A 45 -7.96 -4.49 -6.31
CA ILE A 45 -8.36 -4.22 -7.68
C ILE A 45 -7.82 -2.86 -8.08
N GLY A 46 -7.34 -2.76 -9.31
CA GLY A 46 -6.73 -1.56 -9.86
C GLY A 46 -7.26 -1.21 -11.24
N TYR A 47 -7.28 0.08 -11.53
CA TYR A 47 -7.52 0.62 -12.86
C TYR A 47 -6.41 1.62 -13.20
N GLN A 48 -5.82 1.44 -14.37
CA GLN A 48 -4.74 2.27 -14.89
C GLN A 48 -5.10 2.78 -16.28
N ARG A 49 -4.97 4.09 -16.49
CA ARG A 49 -5.26 4.75 -17.76
C ARG A 49 -4.02 5.45 -18.29
N PHE A 50 -3.66 5.14 -19.53
CA PHE A 50 -2.62 5.84 -20.28
C PHE A 50 -3.21 7.07 -20.97
N TRP A 51 -2.63 8.23 -20.68
CA TRP A 51 -3.09 9.50 -21.22
C TRP A 51 -2.34 9.89 -22.48
N TRP A 52 -1.01 9.73 -22.45
CA TRP A 52 -0.14 10.13 -23.54
C TRP A 52 1.18 9.35 -23.51
N LYS A 53 1.50 8.68 -24.61
CA LYS A 53 2.68 7.81 -24.73
C LYS A 53 2.73 6.79 -23.57
N GLY A 54 3.64 6.99 -22.62
CA GLY A 54 3.77 6.17 -21.41
C GLY A 54 3.19 6.80 -20.15
N VAL A 55 2.77 8.08 -20.17
CA VAL A 55 2.20 8.77 -18.99
C VAL A 55 0.87 8.11 -18.62
N TYR A 56 0.75 7.71 -17.37
CA TYR A 56 -0.47 7.11 -16.84
C TYR A 56 -0.83 7.62 -15.46
N THR A 57 -2.11 7.49 -15.13
CA THR A 57 -2.57 7.52 -13.74
C THR A 57 -3.21 6.19 -13.40
N SER A 58 -3.09 5.77 -12.15
CA SER A 58 -3.81 4.59 -11.66
C SER A 58 -4.44 4.83 -10.30
N VAL A 59 -5.52 4.10 -10.06
CA VAL A 59 -6.22 4.02 -8.79
C VAL A 59 -6.34 2.57 -8.38
N TYR A 60 -6.07 2.28 -7.11
CA TYR A 60 -6.22 0.95 -6.53
C TYR A 60 -7.09 1.00 -5.29
N ALA A 61 -7.97 0.01 -5.16
CA ALA A 61 -8.70 -0.26 -3.92
C ALA A 61 -8.13 -1.55 -3.31
N LEU A 62 -7.33 -1.41 -2.25
CA LEU A 62 -6.76 -2.53 -1.51
C LEU A 62 -7.54 -2.77 -0.23
N ASN A 63 -8.09 -3.97 -0.11
CA ASN A 63 -8.94 -4.39 1.00
C ASN A 63 -8.11 -5.16 2.01
N ALA A 64 -7.52 -4.49 3.00
CA ALA A 64 -6.68 -5.15 3.99
C ALA A 64 -7.52 -5.76 5.12
N PHE A 65 -7.57 -7.09 5.15
CA PHE A 65 -8.09 -7.85 6.29
C PHE A 65 -6.98 -8.08 7.29
N GLU A 66 -7.10 -7.45 8.46
CA GLU A 66 -6.02 -7.34 9.43
C GLU A 66 -6.24 -8.28 10.61
N LYS A 67 -5.18 -8.96 11.02
CA LYS A 67 -5.11 -9.71 12.27
C LYS A 67 -4.08 -9.06 13.16
N TYR A 68 -4.50 -8.64 14.34
CA TYR A 68 -3.65 -7.97 15.33
C TYR A 68 -3.13 -8.98 16.35
N MET A 69 -1.83 -8.90 16.62
CA MET A 69 -1.09 -9.75 17.55
C MET A 69 -0.43 -8.87 18.61
N ASP A 70 -0.37 -9.34 19.85
CA ASP A 70 0.43 -8.72 20.90
C ASP A 70 1.91 -9.16 20.85
N GLU A 71 2.70 -8.66 21.81
CA GLU A 71 4.13 -8.99 22.02
C GLU A 71 4.40 -10.50 22.16
N ASN A 72 3.43 -11.26 22.66
CA ASN A 72 3.54 -12.70 22.89
C ASN A 72 2.98 -13.53 21.73
N ASN A 73 2.73 -12.90 20.57
CA ASN A 73 2.09 -13.53 19.41
C ASN A 73 0.70 -14.11 19.72
N LYS A 74 -0.01 -13.56 20.70
CA LYS A 74 -1.41 -13.88 20.94
C LYS A 74 -2.28 -12.93 20.13
N LYS A 75 -3.31 -13.49 19.49
CA LYS A 75 -4.28 -12.71 18.72
C LYS A 75 -5.10 -11.85 19.68
N ILE A 76 -5.12 -10.54 19.43
CA ILE A 76 -5.89 -9.56 20.22
C ILE A 76 -7.07 -8.98 19.44
N GLY A 77 -7.13 -9.16 18.13
CA GLY A 77 -8.25 -8.64 17.33
C GLY A 77 -8.16 -8.93 15.85
N ASN A 78 -9.23 -8.60 15.14
CA ASN A 78 -9.23 -8.47 13.69
C ASN A 78 -9.74 -7.07 13.35
N GLY A 79 -9.24 -6.51 12.26
CA GLY A 79 -9.75 -5.25 11.72
C GLY A 79 -9.78 -5.26 10.21
N TYR A 80 -10.18 -4.11 9.66
CA TYR A 80 -10.27 -3.89 8.24
C TYR A 80 -9.79 -2.49 7.93
N THR A 81 -8.99 -2.37 6.87
CA THR A 81 -8.57 -1.08 6.32
C THR A 81 -8.79 -1.09 4.80
N LEU A 82 -9.51 -0.10 4.29
CA LEU A 82 -9.59 0.18 2.85
C LEU A 82 -8.52 1.19 2.50
N TYR A 83 -7.57 0.79 1.67
CA TYR A 83 -6.57 1.66 1.08
C TYR A 83 -7.02 2.08 -0.32
N LEU A 84 -6.94 3.38 -0.58
CA LEU A 84 -7.07 3.99 -1.89
C LEU A 84 -5.69 4.52 -2.29
N ASP A 85 -5.07 3.85 -3.26
CA ASP A 85 -3.77 4.27 -3.77
C ASP A 85 -3.95 4.98 -5.10
N PHE A 86 -3.39 6.18 -5.22
CA PHE A 86 -3.38 6.97 -6.44
C PHE A 86 -1.95 7.12 -6.92
N TYR A 87 -1.68 6.77 -8.18
CA TYR A 87 -0.35 6.90 -8.76
C TYR A 87 -0.36 7.75 -10.02
N LEU A 88 0.72 8.49 -10.20
CA LEU A 88 1.12 9.12 -11.45
C LEU A 88 2.48 8.52 -11.85
N GLY A 89 2.55 7.94 -13.04
CA GLY A 89 3.75 7.25 -13.50
C GLY A 89 3.98 7.34 -15.00
N TYR A 90 5.08 6.75 -15.44
CA TYR A 90 5.45 6.67 -16.85
C TYR A 90 5.94 5.27 -17.22
N GLN A 91 5.35 4.65 -18.23
CA GLN A 91 5.79 3.36 -18.75
C GLN A 91 6.88 3.53 -19.82
N PHE A 92 8.07 3.02 -19.50
CA PHE A 92 9.13 2.77 -20.47
C PHE A 92 8.94 1.40 -21.09
N ASN A 93 9.10 1.31 -22.42
CA ASN A 93 8.97 0.07 -23.16
C ASN A 93 10.30 -0.25 -23.86
N PHE A 94 10.75 -1.50 -23.74
CA PHE A 94 12.00 -1.99 -24.31
C PHE A 94 11.75 -3.24 -25.15
N PHE A 95 12.75 -3.63 -25.95
CA PHE A 95 12.71 -4.85 -26.78
C PHE A 95 11.43 -4.97 -27.62
N LYS A 96 11.13 -3.93 -28.40
CA LYS A 96 9.90 -3.81 -29.22
C LYS A 96 8.60 -3.95 -28.40
N GLY A 97 8.61 -3.49 -27.15
CA GLY A 97 7.46 -3.54 -26.26
C GLY A 97 7.27 -4.89 -25.56
N ARG A 98 8.27 -5.77 -25.54
CA ARG A 98 8.19 -7.01 -24.76
C ARG A 98 8.43 -6.76 -23.28
N PHE A 99 9.39 -5.93 -22.92
CA PHE A 99 9.65 -5.58 -21.53
C PHE A 99 9.15 -4.17 -21.23
N PHE A 100 8.62 -3.95 -20.03
CA PHE A 100 8.27 -2.63 -19.55
C PHE A 100 8.74 -2.38 -18.13
N PHE A 101 8.92 -1.10 -17.82
CA PHE A 101 9.32 -0.57 -16.52
C PHE A 101 8.52 0.71 -16.24
N GLU A 102 7.86 0.77 -15.08
CA GLU A 102 6.86 1.76 -14.70
C GLU A 102 7.19 2.39 -13.34
N PRO A 103 8.13 3.36 -13.28
CA PRO A 103 8.29 4.19 -12.10
C PRO A 103 7.09 5.12 -11.94
N ALA A 104 6.68 5.30 -10.70
CA ALA A 104 5.58 6.17 -10.32
C ALA A 104 5.84 6.85 -8.98
N ILE A 105 5.10 7.92 -8.73
CA ILE A 105 4.90 8.47 -7.40
C ILE A 105 3.42 8.34 -7.07
N GLY A 106 3.11 7.96 -5.83
CA GLY A 106 1.75 7.78 -5.41
C GLY A 106 1.46 8.23 -4.00
N ILE A 107 0.17 8.35 -3.73
CA ILE A 107 -0.40 8.66 -2.43
C ILE A 107 -1.34 7.52 -2.06
N SER A 108 -1.02 6.85 -0.96
CA SER A 108 -1.89 5.87 -0.33
C SER A 108 -2.70 6.57 0.75
N TYR A 109 -4.02 6.47 0.69
CA TYR A 109 -4.95 7.06 1.64
C TYR A 109 -5.90 5.99 2.18
N TRP A 110 -6.18 5.97 3.48
CA TRP A 110 -7.10 4.98 4.07
C TRP A 110 -8.30 5.66 4.75
N PRO A 111 -9.40 5.91 4.01
CA PRO A 111 -10.59 6.57 4.56
C PRO A 111 -11.39 5.68 5.51
N VAL A 112 -11.29 4.36 5.37
CA VAL A 112 -12.02 3.40 6.19
C VAL A 112 -11.03 2.53 6.93
N ARG A 113 -11.08 2.59 8.25
CA ARG A 113 -10.30 1.73 9.13
C ARG A 113 -11.09 1.40 10.38
N THR A 114 -11.33 0.12 10.64
CA THR A 114 -12.24 -0.33 11.69
C THR A 114 -11.58 -1.37 12.60
N ASN A 115 -12.06 -1.43 13.85
CA ASN A 115 -11.64 -2.42 14.85
C ASN A 115 -10.14 -2.47 15.12
N VAL A 116 -9.45 -1.33 14.99
CA VAL A 116 -8.05 -1.20 15.43
C VAL A 116 -8.00 -1.31 16.96
N PRO A 117 -7.17 -2.19 17.53
CA PRO A 117 -7.01 -2.28 18.98
C PRO A 117 -6.53 -0.96 19.60
N GLU A 118 -6.91 -0.69 20.84
CA GLU A 118 -6.61 0.59 21.50
C GLU A 118 -5.11 0.84 21.63
N THR A 119 -4.33 -0.21 21.90
CA THR A 119 -2.87 -0.15 21.96
C THR A 119 -2.23 0.22 20.62
N PHE A 120 -2.84 -0.14 19.50
CA PHE A 120 -2.37 0.25 18.16
C PHE A 120 -2.81 1.68 17.82
N LYS A 121 -4.07 2.05 18.15
CA LYS A 121 -4.59 3.40 17.94
C LYS A 121 -3.77 4.47 18.67
N ALA A 122 -3.34 4.20 19.90
CA ALA A 122 -2.56 5.14 20.70
C ALA A 122 -1.24 5.56 20.02
N VAL A 123 -0.64 4.66 19.24
CA VAL A 123 0.56 4.96 18.46
C VAL A 123 0.20 5.57 17.10
N GLU A 124 -0.87 5.09 16.47
CA GLU A 124 -1.32 5.52 15.15
C GLU A 124 -1.80 6.98 15.08
N GLN A 125 -2.52 7.44 16.11
CA GLN A 125 -3.19 8.76 16.12
C GLN A 125 -2.23 9.95 15.94
N LYS A 126 -0.92 9.74 16.12
CA LYS A 126 0.12 10.74 15.91
C LYS A 126 0.45 10.98 14.45
N TRP A 127 -0.02 10.13 13.55
CA TRP A 127 0.35 10.10 12.14
C TRP A 127 -0.86 10.37 11.24
N ASN A 128 -0.56 10.85 10.04
CA ASN A 128 -1.58 11.08 9.03
C ASN A 128 -2.19 9.76 8.56
N ASN A 129 -3.42 9.84 8.04
CA ASN A 129 -4.08 8.72 7.38
C ASN A 129 -3.77 8.61 5.88
N TYR A 130 -2.65 9.20 5.45
CA TYR A 130 -2.11 9.07 4.11
C TYR A 130 -0.58 8.93 4.14
N PHE A 131 -0.03 8.35 3.08
CA PHE A 131 1.40 8.16 2.89
C PHE A 131 1.80 8.39 1.44
N ILE A 132 2.88 9.15 1.22
CA ILE A 132 3.43 9.39 -0.12
C ILE A 132 4.56 8.38 -0.34
N GLN A 133 4.47 7.59 -1.42
CA GLN A 133 5.43 6.53 -1.69
C GLN A 133 5.85 6.46 -3.15
N PRO A 134 7.09 6.02 -3.42
CA PRO A 134 7.45 5.58 -4.77
C PRO A 134 6.66 4.33 -5.14
N GLY A 135 6.29 4.24 -6.41
CA GLY A 135 5.74 3.04 -7.03
C GLY A 135 6.72 2.53 -8.09
N LEU A 136 6.81 1.22 -8.23
CA LEU A 136 7.55 0.61 -9.32
C LEU A 136 6.90 -0.70 -9.73
N ASP A 137 6.44 -0.77 -10.98
CA ASP A 137 6.04 -2.01 -11.62
C ASP A 137 6.97 -2.30 -12.81
N PHE A 138 7.18 -3.56 -13.13
CA PHE A 138 7.86 -3.99 -14.35
C PHE A 138 7.29 -5.33 -14.80
N GLY A 139 7.46 -5.67 -16.06
CA GLY A 139 6.91 -6.94 -16.56
C GLY A 139 7.26 -7.24 -18.01
N PHE A 140 6.81 -8.41 -18.45
CA PHE A 140 7.06 -8.94 -19.78
C PHE A 140 5.75 -9.29 -20.50
N ARG A 141 5.67 -8.99 -21.80
CA ARG A 141 4.56 -9.34 -22.71
C ARG A 141 5.02 -10.51 -23.57
N PHE A 142 4.30 -11.63 -23.47
CA PHE A 142 4.55 -12.87 -24.22
C PHE A 142 3.87 -12.84 -25.59
#